data_AF-H8Z0K1-F1
#
_entry.id   AF-H8Z0K1-F1
#
_cell.length_a   1.000
_cell.length_b   1.000
_cell.length_c   1.000
_cell.angle_alpha   90.00
_cell.angle_beta   90.00
_cell.angle_gamma   90.00
#
_symmetry.space_group_name_H-M   'P 1'
#
loop_
_entity.id
_entity.type
_entity.pdbx_description
1 polymer ?
#
loop_
_entity_poly.entity_id
_entity_poly.type
_entity_poly.pdbx_seq_one_letter_code
_entity_poly.pdbx_strand_id
1 'polypeptide(L)'
;MNAESAEHLYLAEQLTALERCAYFALLVDGKVTWPLTVAALREHRLDGDWFEPLAALNELFAKLQDVLGSVMRHTAFMLAEPAPTFLSVLVFFEKHRVITSVAQWHRVRKMRNQAAHDYDLQPAVTAAHFNQIHAELPELVQIAARLVSFCQQWLDCRPLDAELHEVLERALRA
;
A
#
# COMPACT_ATOMS: atom_id res chain seq x y z
N MET A 1 16.04 -11.05 25.44
CA MET A 1 14.93 -11.06 24.46
C MET A 1 14.94 -12.44 23.83
N ASN A 2 13.88 -13.25 24.02
CA ASN A 2 13.79 -14.58 23.38
C ASN A 2 13.40 -14.39 21.89
N ALA A 3 13.66 -15.38 21.03
CA ALA A 3 13.40 -15.26 19.59
C ALA A 3 11.94 -14.88 19.27
N GLU A 4 10.98 -15.45 20.01
CA GLU A 4 9.55 -15.17 19.87
C GLU A 4 9.20 -13.70 20.13
N SER A 5 9.79 -13.08 21.16
CA SER A 5 9.65 -11.64 21.43
C SER A 5 10.30 -10.75 20.36
N ALA A 6 11.35 -11.23 19.69
CA ALA A 6 12.01 -10.49 18.62
C ALA A 6 11.18 -10.49 17.33
N GLU A 7 10.58 -11.63 16.96
CA GLU A 7 9.68 -11.71 15.80
C GLU A 7 8.41 -10.87 16.01
N HIS A 8 7.84 -10.86 17.23
CA HIS A 8 6.70 -9.98 17.55
C HIS A 8 7.04 -8.50 17.44
N LEU A 9 8.20 -8.09 17.96
CA LEU A 9 8.66 -6.70 17.85
C LEU A 9 8.88 -6.32 16.39
N TYR A 10 9.52 -7.20 15.61
CA TYR A 10 9.75 -6.96 14.20
C TYR A 10 8.45 -6.85 13.41
N LEU A 11 7.46 -7.73 13.66
CA LEU A 11 6.14 -7.59 13.05
C LEU A 11 5.48 -6.27 13.44
N ALA A 12 5.53 -5.86 14.71
CA ALA A 12 4.98 -4.58 15.17
C ALA A 12 5.62 -3.37 14.47
N GLU A 13 6.94 -3.40 14.25
CA GLU A 13 7.66 -2.40 13.47
C GLU A 13 7.19 -2.38 12.00
N GLN A 14 7.01 -3.55 11.39
CA GLN A 14 6.51 -3.63 10.02
C GLN A 14 5.06 -3.14 9.90
N LEU A 15 4.18 -3.45 10.87
CA LEU A 15 2.80 -2.92 10.92
C LEU A 15 2.81 -1.39 11.05
N THR A 16 3.72 -0.84 11.85
CA THR A 16 3.88 0.62 11.99
C THR A 16 4.33 1.25 10.67
N ALA A 17 5.30 0.64 9.98
CA ALA A 17 5.76 1.12 8.68
C ALA A 17 4.66 1.04 7.61
N LEU A 18 3.82 -0.01 7.67
CA LEU A 18 2.67 -0.20 6.80
C LEU A 18 1.65 0.95 6.98
N GLU A 19 1.25 1.24 8.21
CA GLU A 19 0.29 2.30 8.51
C GLU A 19 0.83 3.69 8.17
N ARG A 20 2.11 3.95 8.46
CA ARG A 20 2.78 5.20 8.06
C ARG A 20 2.70 5.40 6.56
N CYS A 21 3.06 4.37 5.78
CA CYS A 21 3.03 4.45 4.33
C CYS A 21 1.60 4.68 3.81
N ALA A 22 0.62 3.97 4.36
CA ALA A 22 -0.78 4.11 3.99
C ALA A 22 -1.32 5.51 4.30
N TYR A 23 -1.06 6.02 5.50
CA TYR A 23 -1.49 7.35 5.91
C TYR A 23 -0.87 8.46 5.05
N PHE A 24 0.45 8.43 4.83
CA PHE A 24 1.09 9.44 3.99
C PHE A 24 0.66 9.34 2.52
N ALA A 25 0.37 8.13 2.01
CA ALA A 25 -0.17 7.98 0.66
C ALA A 25 -1.53 8.70 0.53
N LEU A 26 -2.44 8.53 1.51
CA LEU A 26 -3.72 9.25 1.54
C LEU A 26 -3.54 10.77 1.63
N LEU A 27 -2.61 11.24 2.48
CA LEU A 27 -2.33 12.67 2.61
C LEU A 27 -1.80 13.28 1.32
N VAL A 28 -0.92 12.59 0.61
CA VAL A 28 -0.36 13.08 -0.66
C VAL A 28 -1.41 13.00 -1.77
N ASP A 29 -2.20 11.93 -1.84
CA ASP A 29 -3.30 11.79 -2.79
C ASP A 29 -4.30 12.97 -2.68
N GLY A 30 -4.61 13.40 -1.45
CA GLY A 30 -5.48 14.56 -1.18
C GLY A 30 -4.90 15.92 -1.57
N LYS A 31 -3.59 16.02 -1.89
CA LYS A 31 -2.97 17.25 -2.42
C LYS A 31 -3.11 17.38 -3.93
N VAL A 32 -3.47 16.30 -4.62
CA VAL A 32 -3.58 16.28 -6.09
C VAL A 32 -5.01 16.62 -6.49
N THR A 33 -5.15 17.43 -7.54
CA THR A 33 -6.46 17.69 -8.14
C THR A 33 -6.79 16.60 -9.15
N TRP A 34 -7.81 15.81 -8.85
CA TRP A 34 -8.27 14.69 -9.69
C TRP A 34 -9.53 15.03 -10.50
N PRO A 35 -9.73 14.41 -11.67
CA PRO A 35 -8.77 13.57 -12.39
C PRO A 35 -7.66 14.41 -13.03
N LEU A 36 -6.46 13.85 -13.15
CA LEU A 36 -5.42 14.45 -13.97
C LEU A 36 -5.82 14.43 -15.44
N THR A 37 -5.59 15.56 -16.11
CA THR A 37 -5.88 15.74 -17.53
C THR A 37 -4.60 15.98 -18.31
N VAL A 38 -4.63 15.65 -19.60
CA VAL A 38 -3.53 15.95 -20.53
C VAL A 38 -3.26 17.45 -20.62
N ALA A 39 -4.29 18.28 -20.49
CA ALA A 39 -4.16 19.74 -20.49
C ALA A 39 -3.35 20.23 -19.29
N ALA A 40 -3.70 19.79 -18.07
CA ALA A 40 -2.98 20.14 -16.86
C ALA A 40 -1.50 19.70 -16.91
N LEU A 41 -1.23 18.48 -17.38
CA LEU A 41 0.14 17.99 -17.54
C LEU A 41 0.97 18.83 -18.53
N ARG A 42 0.35 19.34 -19.60
CA ARG A 42 1.03 20.20 -20.58
C ARG A 42 1.28 21.61 -20.05
N GLU A 43 0.32 22.13 -19.31
CA GLU A 43 0.39 23.43 -18.64
C GLU A 43 1.54 23.44 -17.62
N HIS A 44 1.57 22.45 -16.73
CA HIS A 44 2.54 22.34 -15.63
C HIS A 44 3.82 21.58 -15.99
N ARG A 45 4.12 21.36 -17.27
CA ARG A 45 5.23 20.47 -17.73
C ARG A 45 6.64 20.80 -17.20
N LEU A 46 6.86 22.01 -16.67
CA LEU A 46 8.13 22.47 -16.08
C LEU A 46 7.97 22.89 -14.61
N ASP A 47 6.81 22.62 -14.02
CA ASP A 47 6.45 23.00 -12.66
C ASP A 47 6.78 21.84 -11.71
N GLY A 48 7.97 21.90 -11.11
CA GLY A 48 8.47 20.85 -10.22
C GLY A 48 7.58 20.65 -9.00
N ASP A 49 7.09 21.74 -8.41
CA ASP A 49 6.24 21.73 -7.21
C ASP A 49 4.89 21.05 -7.51
N TRP A 50 4.37 21.23 -8.73
CA TRP A 50 3.16 20.54 -9.17
C TRP A 50 3.36 19.03 -9.37
N PHE A 51 4.54 18.61 -9.84
CA PHE A 51 4.88 17.19 -10.03
C PHE A 51 5.34 16.47 -8.75
N GLU A 52 5.82 17.19 -7.74
CA GLU A 52 6.28 16.62 -6.47
C GLU A 52 5.24 15.70 -5.79
N PRO A 53 3.97 16.09 -5.58
CA PRO A 53 2.98 15.20 -4.99
C PRO A 53 2.70 13.96 -5.85
N LEU A 54 2.80 14.06 -7.18
CA LEU A 54 2.65 12.91 -8.07
C LEU A 54 3.81 11.91 -7.90
N ALA A 55 5.04 12.41 -7.91
CA ALA A 55 6.21 11.57 -7.70
C ALA A 55 6.17 10.87 -6.32
N ALA A 56 5.85 11.63 -5.27
CA ALA A 56 5.70 11.11 -3.92
C ALA A 56 4.57 10.06 -3.82
N LEU A 57 3.43 10.29 -4.47
CA LEU A 57 2.32 9.35 -4.49
C LEU A 57 2.72 8.03 -5.17
N ASN A 58 3.42 8.11 -6.30
CA ASN A 58 3.90 6.92 -7.01
C ASN A 58 4.87 6.09 -6.17
N GLU A 59 5.81 6.74 -5.47
CA GLU A 59 6.74 6.08 -4.56
C GLU A 59 6.01 5.42 -3.39
N LEU A 60 5.12 6.15 -2.72
CA LEU A 60 4.35 5.65 -1.57
C LEU A 60 3.42 4.49 -1.97
N PHE A 61 2.79 4.55 -3.14
CA PHE A 61 1.96 3.48 -3.66
C PHE A 61 2.78 2.20 -3.91
N ALA A 62 3.95 2.32 -4.53
CA ALA A 62 4.86 1.19 -4.74
C ALA A 62 5.33 0.59 -3.40
N LYS A 63 5.77 1.46 -2.48
CA LYS A 63 6.25 1.07 -1.15
C LYS A 63 5.16 0.39 -0.32
N LEU A 64 3.92 0.87 -0.39
CA LEU A 64 2.78 0.27 0.31
C LEU A 64 2.58 -1.19 -0.12
N GLN A 65 2.65 -1.47 -1.43
CA GLN A 65 2.54 -2.84 -1.95
C GLN A 65 3.69 -3.75 -1.50
N ASP A 66 4.91 -3.22 -1.45
CA ASP A 66 6.09 -3.99 -1.03
C ASP A 66 6.05 -4.31 0.46
N VAL A 67 5.68 -3.34 1.30
CA VAL A 67 5.50 -3.55 2.75
C VAL A 67 4.36 -4.53 3.00
N LEU A 68 3.21 -4.39 2.34
CA LEU A 68 2.10 -5.35 2.42
C LEU A 68 2.56 -6.78 2.10
N GLY A 69 3.27 -6.96 0.97
CA GLY A 69 3.77 -8.27 0.58
C GLY A 69 4.78 -8.86 1.58
N SER A 70 5.61 -8.02 2.19
CA SER A 70 6.55 -8.41 3.24
C SER A 70 5.82 -8.85 4.51
N VAL A 71 4.90 -8.02 5.01
CA VAL A 71 4.11 -8.31 6.23
C VAL A 71 3.28 -9.58 6.05
N MET A 72 2.63 -9.77 4.90
CA MET A 72 1.87 -10.99 4.61
C MET A 72 2.75 -12.24 4.72
N ARG A 73 3.95 -12.23 4.11
CA ARG A 73 4.88 -13.37 4.19
C ARG A 73 5.30 -13.64 5.63
N HIS A 74 5.67 -12.59 6.36
CA HIS A 74 6.14 -12.70 7.73
C HIS A 74 5.02 -13.22 8.65
N THR A 75 3.81 -12.70 8.49
CA THR A 75 2.61 -13.14 9.22
C THR A 75 2.29 -14.60 8.95
N ALA A 76 2.31 -15.03 7.68
CA ALA A 76 2.09 -16.44 7.32
C ALA A 76 3.16 -17.36 7.93
N PHE A 77 4.42 -16.91 7.96
CA PHE A 77 5.52 -17.63 8.62
C PHE A 77 5.28 -17.78 10.13
N MET A 78 4.91 -16.70 10.83
CA MET A 78 4.63 -16.74 12.27
C MET A 78 3.44 -17.64 12.62
N LEU A 79 2.44 -17.75 11.74
CA LEU A 79 1.31 -18.66 11.89
C LEU A 79 1.63 -20.12 11.51
N ALA A 80 2.88 -20.42 11.14
CA ALA A 80 3.31 -21.72 10.62
C ALA A 80 2.47 -22.20 9.41
N GLU A 81 1.95 -21.27 8.60
CA GLU A 81 1.18 -21.60 7.40
C GLU A 81 2.12 -22.12 6.29
N PRO A 82 1.84 -23.30 5.69
CA PRO A 82 2.63 -23.84 4.61
C PRO A 82 2.42 -23.05 3.31
N ALA A 83 3.20 -21.99 3.12
CA ALA A 83 3.15 -21.12 1.95
C ALA A 83 4.42 -21.22 1.08
N PRO A 84 4.58 -22.27 0.26
CA PRO A 84 5.80 -22.52 -0.53
C PRO A 84 6.06 -21.45 -1.61
N THR A 85 5.04 -20.68 -1.97
CA THR A 85 5.12 -19.62 -2.96
C THR A 85 4.39 -18.38 -2.46
N PHE A 86 4.71 -17.22 -3.04
CA PHE A 86 3.93 -16.02 -2.72
C PHE A 86 2.48 -16.12 -3.15
N LEU A 87 2.18 -16.86 -4.23
CA LEU A 87 0.80 -17.15 -4.60
C LEU A 87 0.05 -17.86 -3.46
N SER A 88 0.72 -18.79 -2.75
CA SER A 88 0.13 -19.47 -1.59
C SER A 88 -0.16 -18.50 -0.45
N VAL A 89 0.75 -17.54 -0.21
CA VAL A 89 0.52 -16.43 0.74
C VAL A 89 -0.72 -15.61 0.35
N LEU A 90 -0.84 -15.22 -0.93
CA LEU A 90 -1.99 -14.45 -1.39
C LEU A 90 -3.31 -15.23 -1.26
N VAL A 91 -3.32 -16.52 -1.60
CA VAL A 91 -4.50 -17.39 -1.43
C VAL A 91 -4.88 -17.52 0.05
N PHE A 92 -3.91 -17.61 0.95
CA PHE A 92 -4.16 -17.62 2.40
C PHE A 92 -4.86 -16.33 2.85
N PHE A 93 -4.36 -15.16 2.44
CA PHE A 93 -4.95 -13.87 2.81
C PHE A 93 -6.27 -13.56 2.09
N GLU A 94 -6.51 -14.12 0.89
CA GLU A 94 -7.80 -14.06 0.20
C GLU A 94 -8.87 -14.84 0.97
N LYS A 95 -8.55 -16.06 1.43
CA LYS A 95 -9.47 -16.87 2.26
C LYS A 95 -9.86 -16.18 3.56
N HIS A 96 -8.91 -15.44 4.16
CA HIS A 96 -9.13 -14.65 5.38
C HIS A 96 -9.68 -13.24 5.09
N ARG A 97 -10.05 -12.96 3.83
CA ARG A 97 -10.63 -11.69 3.38
C ARG A 97 -9.76 -10.46 3.58
N VAL A 98 -8.46 -10.62 3.85
CA VAL A 98 -7.49 -9.53 3.93
C VAL A 98 -7.25 -8.91 2.56
N ILE A 99 -7.18 -9.73 1.52
CA ILE A 99 -7.28 -9.27 0.13
C ILE A 99 -8.61 -9.72 -0.47
N THR A 100 -9.15 -8.92 -1.38
CA THR A 100 -10.42 -9.21 -2.04
C THR A 100 -10.26 -10.22 -3.16
N SER A 101 -9.19 -10.13 -3.95
CA SER A 101 -8.77 -11.24 -4.78
C SER A 101 -7.28 -11.27 -5.12
N VAL A 102 -6.75 -12.47 -5.36
CA VAL A 102 -5.38 -12.68 -5.88
C VAL A 102 -5.21 -12.02 -7.25
N ALA A 103 -6.25 -12.07 -8.10
CA ALA A 103 -6.21 -11.46 -9.42
C ALA A 103 -6.12 -9.92 -9.35
N GLN A 104 -6.85 -9.30 -8.42
CA GLN A 104 -6.78 -7.87 -8.19
C GLN A 104 -5.40 -7.46 -7.69
N TRP A 105 -4.83 -8.20 -6.72
CA TRP A 105 -3.48 -7.98 -6.23
C TRP A 105 -2.46 -7.98 -7.38
N HIS A 106 -2.52 -8.96 -8.28
CA HIS A 106 -1.62 -9.02 -9.44
C HIS A 106 -1.80 -7.85 -10.41
N ARG A 107 -3.04 -7.38 -10.66
CA ARG A 107 -3.27 -6.19 -11.49
C ARG A 107 -2.63 -4.94 -10.88
N VAL A 108 -2.86 -4.69 -9.59
CA VAL A 108 -2.29 -3.54 -8.87
C VAL A 108 -0.76 -3.60 -8.87
N ARG A 109 -0.19 -4.79 -8.70
CA ARG A 109 1.26 -5.03 -8.77
C ARG A 109 1.85 -4.79 -10.15
N LYS A 110 1.08 -5.03 -11.23
CA LYS A 110 1.50 -4.73 -12.60
C LYS A 110 1.55 -3.22 -12.86
N MET A 111 0.61 -2.45 -12.32
CA MET A 111 0.58 -0.99 -12.44
C MET A 111 1.87 -0.36 -11.90
N ARG A 112 2.34 -0.82 -10.74
CA ARG A 112 3.65 -0.42 -10.18
C ARG A 112 4.81 -0.62 -11.18
N ASN A 113 4.82 -1.76 -11.86
CA ASN A 113 5.90 -2.11 -12.80
C ASN A 113 5.85 -1.27 -14.09
N GLN A 114 4.68 -0.77 -14.48
CA GLN A 114 4.50 0.09 -15.65
C GLN A 114 5.00 1.52 -15.37
N ALA A 115 4.81 2.01 -14.14
CA ALA A 115 5.31 3.31 -13.69
C ALA A 115 6.83 3.48 -13.86
N ALA A 116 7.59 2.41 -13.68
CA ALA A 116 9.05 2.43 -13.70
C ALA A 116 9.64 2.50 -15.12
N HIS A 117 8.85 2.29 -16.17
CA HIS A 117 9.31 2.25 -17.57
C HIS A 117 8.80 3.43 -18.41
N ASP A 118 7.64 4.03 -18.08
CA ASP A 118 6.92 4.94 -19.00
C ASP A 118 7.07 6.44 -18.67
N TYR A 119 8.09 6.86 -17.92
CA TYR A 119 8.38 8.30 -17.74
C TYR A 119 8.77 9.02 -19.05
N ASP A 120 8.94 8.29 -20.15
CA ASP A 120 9.25 8.83 -21.45
C ASP A 120 8.00 9.08 -22.32
N LEU A 121 7.62 10.37 -22.39
CA LEU A 121 7.12 11.10 -23.59
C LEU A 121 5.62 11.24 -23.88
N GLN A 122 4.66 10.63 -23.14
CA GLN A 122 3.23 10.82 -23.44
C GLN A 122 2.35 11.25 -22.24
N PRO A 123 1.89 12.52 -22.19
CA PRO A 123 1.01 13.02 -21.12
C PRO A 123 -0.28 12.22 -20.92
N ALA A 124 -0.81 11.59 -21.98
CA ALA A 124 -2.01 10.76 -21.88
C ALA A 124 -1.76 9.49 -21.04
N VAL A 125 -0.59 8.87 -21.21
CA VAL A 125 -0.18 7.68 -20.45
C VAL A 125 0.07 8.07 -18.99
N THR A 126 0.77 9.18 -18.75
CA THR A 126 1.03 9.70 -17.40
C THR A 126 -0.27 10.01 -16.65
N ALA A 127 -1.22 10.71 -17.28
CA ALA A 127 -2.52 11.01 -16.67
C ALA A 127 -3.29 9.73 -16.32
N ALA A 128 -3.35 8.78 -17.27
CA ALA A 128 -4.04 7.52 -17.07
C ALA A 128 -3.43 6.71 -15.91
N HIS A 129 -2.10 6.65 -15.84
CA HIS A 129 -1.36 5.95 -14.78
C HIS A 129 -1.71 6.51 -13.39
N PHE A 130 -1.57 7.82 -13.21
CA PHE A 130 -1.86 8.45 -11.92
C PHE A 130 -3.33 8.40 -11.53
N ASN A 131 -4.25 8.56 -12.48
CA ASN A 131 -5.68 8.37 -12.23
C ASN A 131 -5.98 6.92 -11.80
N GLN A 132 -5.24 5.94 -12.32
CA GLN A 132 -5.38 4.54 -11.91
C GLN A 132 -4.81 4.29 -10.52
N ILE A 133 -3.67 4.91 -10.17
CA ILE A 133 -3.14 4.89 -8.80
C ILE A 133 -4.18 5.45 -7.83
N HIS A 134 -4.72 6.63 -8.11
CA HIS A 134 -5.75 7.26 -7.29
C HIS A 134 -6.97 6.34 -7.09
N ALA A 135 -7.43 5.67 -8.15
CA ALA A 135 -8.57 4.76 -8.08
C ALA A 135 -8.29 3.48 -7.26
N GLU A 136 -7.07 2.94 -7.28
CA GLU A 136 -6.73 1.69 -6.57
C GLU A 136 -6.17 1.93 -5.15
N LEU A 137 -5.71 3.15 -4.84
CA LEU A 137 -5.13 3.48 -3.53
C LEU A 137 -6.10 3.19 -2.36
N PRO A 138 -7.39 3.56 -2.40
CA PRO A 138 -8.32 3.28 -1.29
C PRO A 138 -8.40 1.79 -0.95
N GLU A 139 -8.50 0.91 -1.95
CA GLU A 139 -8.53 -0.53 -1.70
C GLU A 139 -7.20 -1.03 -1.12
N LEU A 140 -6.06 -0.52 -1.61
CA LEU A 140 -4.75 -0.93 -1.10
C LEU A 140 -4.56 -0.51 0.37
N VAL A 141 -5.06 0.66 0.77
CA VAL A 141 -5.10 1.07 2.17
C VAL A 141 -6.06 0.20 2.99
N GLN A 142 -7.22 -0.18 2.44
CA GLN A 142 -8.13 -1.11 3.12
C GLN A 142 -7.53 -2.51 3.30
N ILE A 143 -6.70 -2.98 2.36
CA ILE A 143 -5.92 -4.22 2.53
C ILE A 143 -4.96 -4.06 3.72
N ALA A 144 -4.29 -2.91 3.85
CA ALA A 144 -3.40 -2.65 4.98
C ALA A 144 -4.13 -2.68 6.32
N ALA A 145 -5.28 -2.01 6.42
CA ALA A 145 -6.10 -2.03 7.62
C ALA A 145 -6.57 -3.44 7.98
N ARG A 146 -7.08 -4.20 7.00
CA ARG A 146 -7.48 -5.60 7.21
C ARG A 146 -6.33 -6.49 7.66
N LEU A 147 -5.12 -6.28 7.12
CA LEU A 147 -3.93 -7.03 7.53
C LEU A 147 -3.52 -6.70 8.97
N VAL A 148 -3.57 -5.42 9.36
CA VAL A 148 -3.33 -5.02 10.75
C VAL A 148 -4.35 -5.67 11.68
N SER A 149 -5.66 -5.57 11.38
CA SER A 149 -6.71 -6.23 12.18
C SER A 149 -6.52 -7.74 12.25
N PHE A 150 -6.08 -8.37 11.17
CA PHE A 150 -5.76 -9.80 11.13
C PHE A 150 -4.59 -10.13 12.07
N CYS A 151 -3.48 -9.40 12.03
CA CYS A 151 -2.35 -9.61 12.93
C CYS A 151 -2.72 -9.40 14.40
N GLN A 152 -3.56 -8.41 14.69
CA GLN A 152 -4.09 -8.18 16.05
C GLN A 152 -4.92 -9.36 16.53
N GLN A 153 -5.78 -9.91 15.67
CA GLN A 153 -6.67 -11.01 16.03
C GLN A 153 -5.93 -12.34 16.21
N TRP A 154 -4.99 -12.65 15.32
CA TRP A 154 -4.39 -13.99 15.24
C TRP A 154 -3.03 -14.11 15.90
N LEU A 155 -2.32 -13.00 16.09
CA LEU A 155 -0.97 -12.96 16.67
C LEU A 155 -0.86 -12.03 17.88
N ASP A 156 -1.96 -11.40 18.32
CA ASP A 156 -1.95 -10.36 19.38
C ASP A 156 -0.89 -9.26 19.13
N CYS A 157 -0.60 -8.97 17.86
CA CYS A 157 0.44 -8.04 17.45
C CYS A 157 -0.18 -6.75 16.91
N ARG A 158 0.26 -5.61 17.46
CA ARG A 158 -0.23 -4.27 17.13
C ARG A 158 0.89 -3.40 16.57
N PRO A 159 0.57 -2.38 15.75
CA PRO A 159 1.49 -1.29 15.45
C PRO A 159 2.00 -0.63 16.74
N LEU A 160 3.23 -0.13 16.72
CA LEU A 160 3.87 0.55 17.85
C LEU A 160 3.37 1.99 18.03
N ASP A 161 2.87 2.61 16.97
CA ASP A 161 2.40 4.00 16.94
C ASP A 161 0.87 4.03 17.10
N ALA A 162 0.39 4.05 18.34
CA ALA A 162 -1.05 3.99 18.64
C ALA A 162 -1.81 5.24 18.16
N GLU A 163 -1.18 6.42 18.20
CA GLU A 163 -1.81 7.66 17.72
C GLU A 163 -2.06 7.58 16.21
N LEU A 164 -1.07 7.15 15.45
CA LEU A 164 -1.22 6.95 14.01
C LEU A 164 -2.29 5.89 13.70
N HIS A 165 -2.30 4.77 14.42
CA HIS A 165 -3.28 3.71 14.25
C HIS A 165 -4.72 4.27 14.38
N GLU A 166 -4.99 5.05 15.44
CA GLU A 166 -6.30 5.67 15.67
C GLU A 166 -6.67 6.73 14.62
N VAL A 167 -5.69 7.50 14.12
CA VAL A 167 -5.90 8.47 13.04
C VAL A 167 -6.30 7.75 11.75
N LEU A 168 -5.59 6.69 11.39
CA LEU A 168 -5.86 5.93 10.16
C LEU A 168 -7.21 5.19 10.23
N GLU A 169 -7.54 4.57 11.37
CA GLU A 169 -8.85 3.94 11.56
C GLU A 169 -10.01 4.93 11.40
N ARG A 170 -9.86 6.16 11.91
CA ARG A 170 -10.87 7.21 11.74
C ARG A 170 -10.99 7.65 10.29
N ALA A 171 -9.86 7.82 9.60
CA ALA A 171 -9.84 8.19 8.19
C ALA A 171 -10.55 7.17 7.30
N LEU A 172 -10.51 5.88 7.65
CA LEU A 172 -11.14 4.80 6.89
C LEU A 172 -12.63 4.58 7.17
N ARG A 173 -13.18 5.23 8.20
CA ARG A 173 -14.61 5.17 8.56
C ARG A 173 -15.41 6.37 8.07
N ALA A 174 -14.73 7.44 7.64
CA ALA A 174 -15.33 8.66 7.10
C ALA A 174 -15.72 8.49 5.62
#